data_AF-A0A530MBB7-F1
#
_entry.id   AF-A0A530MBB7-F1
#
_cell.length_a   1.000
_cell.length_b   1.000
_cell.length_c   1.000
_cell.angle_alpha   90.00
_cell.angle_beta   90.00
_cell.angle_gamma   90.00
#
_symmetry.space_group_name_H-M   'P 1'
#
loop_
_entity.id
_entity.type
_entity.pdbx_description
1 polymer ?
#
loop_
_entity_poly.entity_id
_entity_poly.type
_entity_poly.pdbx_seq_one_letter_code
_entity_poly.pdbx_strand_id
1 'polypeptide(L)'
;YRERGKAKDRDGAFQLGWTGDNGDPDNFLFLLGCDAIGQSNYAIWCNQEFEALLQKGKATTDVAERTKIYEEAQVVFKREAPWLTIAHSKVFMPMNKKVTGFVMDPLG
;
A
#
# COMPACT_ATOMS: atom_id res chain seq x y z
N TYR A 1 4.97 -9.38 16.49
CA TYR A 1 3.77 -9.54 15.61
C TYR A 1 4.16 -9.39 14.14
N ARG A 2 4.66 -8.21 13.70
CA ARG A 2 5.07 -7.98 12.29
C ARG A 2 6.10 -8.98 11.75
N GLU A 3 7.12 -9.35 12.54
CA GLU A 3 8.11 -10.34 12.11
C GLU A 3 7.51 -11.73 11.82
N ARG A 4 6.49 -12.15 12.58
CA ARG A 4 5.75 -13.39 12.30
C ARG A 4 4.91 -13.28 11.04
N GLY A 5 4.42 -12.08 10.72
CA GLY A 5 3.66 -11.81 9.50
C GLY A 5 4.49 -12.03 8.22
N LYS A 6 5.80 -11.73 8.27
CA LYS A 6 6.71 -11.81 7.13
C LYS A 6 7.27 -13.22 6.88
N ALA A 7 7.08 -14.14 7.82
CA ALA A 7 7.60 -15.50 7.70
C ALA A 7 7.01 -16.19 6.45
N LYS A 8 7.87 -16.76 5.61
CA LYS A 8 7.46 -17.34 4.31
C LYS A 8 6.58 -18.57 4.47
N ASP A 9 6.69 -19.25 5.59
CA ASP A 9 5.97 -20.45 5.99
C ASP A 9 4.76 -20.14 6.90
N ARG A 10 4.37 -18.87 7.02
CA ARG A 10 3.23 -18.46 7.85
C ARG A 10 1.92 -19.04 7.31
N ASP A 11 1.21 -19.77 8.17
CA ASP A 11 -0.12 -20.27 7.89
C ASP A 11 -1.21 -19.17 8.02
N GLY A 12 -2.25 -19.27 7.19
CA GLY A 12 -3.45 -18.44 7.22
C GLY A 12 -3.30 -17.00 6.69
N ALA A 13 -4.27 -16.14 6.98
CA ALA A 13 -4.24 -14.71 6.63
C ALA A 13 -3.63 -13.85 7.74
N PHE A 14 -3.07 -12.68 7.37
CA PHE A 14 -2.52 -11.71 8.32
C PHE A 14 -3.19 -10.35 8.13
N GLN A 15 -3.77 -9.82 9.20
CA GLN A 15 -4.41 -8.51 9.14
C GLN A 15 -3.38 -7.40 9.33
N LEU A 16 -3.37 -6.46 8.39
CA LEU A 16 -2.51 -5.29 8.36
C LEU A 16 -3.28 -4.09 7.80
N GLY A 17 -2.74 -2.89 8.00
CA GLY A 17 -3.16 -1.67 7.34
C GLY A 17 -1.94 -0.81 6.99
N TRP A 18 -2.17 0.21 6.16
CA TRP A 18 -1.14 1.14 5.71
C TRP A 18 -1.70 2.56 5.68
N THR A 19 -0.89 3.53 6.11
CA THR A 19 -1.09 4.96 5.89
C THR A 19 -0.01 5.40 4.91
N GLY A 20 -0.36 6.17 3.88
CA GLY A 20 0.61 6.61 2.89
C GLY A 20 1.58 7.63 3.46
N ASP A 21 2.87 7.52 3.11
CA ASP A 21 3.93 8.33 3.76
C ASP A 21 4.40 9.54 2.94
N ASN A 22 4.01 9.64 1.67
CA ASN A 22 4.54 10.68 0.77
C ASN A 22 3.50 11.25 -0.22
N GLY A 23 2.25 10.78 -0.16
CA GLY A 23 1.18 11.19 -1.08
C GLY A 23 1.29 10.65 -2.51
N ASP A 24 2.28 9.81 -2.83
CA ASP A 24 2.42 9.17 -4.14
C ASP A 24 1.76 7.78 -4.14
N PRO A 25 0.94 7.41 -5.15
CA PRO A 25 0.36 6.07 -5.27
C PRO A 25 1.40 4.94 -5.26
N ASP A 26 2.64 5.21 -5.70
CA ASP A 26 3.78 4.29 -5.63
C ASP A 26 3.97 3.71 -4.21
N ASN A 27 3.88 4.56 -3.17
CA ASN A 27 4.07 4.16 -1.78
C ASN A 27 3.06 3.09 -1.30
N PHE A 28 1.87 3.03 -1.91
CA PHE A 28 0.89 1.97 -1.64
C PHE A 28 1.09 0.74 -2.52
N LEU A 29 1.28 0.93 -3.83
CA LEU A 29 1.29 -0.19 -4.76
C LEU A 29 2.57 -1.03 -4.65
N PHE A 30 3.72 -0.42 -4.35
CA PHE A 30 4.98 -1.13 -4.14
C PHE A 30 5.03 -1.97 -2.87
N LEU A 31 4.04 -1.87 -1.98
CA LEU A 31 3.88 -2.83 -0.87
C LEU A 31 3.68 -4.27 -1.38
N LEU A 32 3.24 -4.44 -2.63
CA LEU A 32 3.08 -5.73 -3.31
C LEU A 32 4.12 -5.99 -4.41
N GLY A 33 5.13 -5.15 -4.55
CA GLY A 33 6.24 -5.41 -5.47
C GLY A 33 6.93 -6.74 -5.15
N CYS A 34 7.51 -7.38 -6.15
CA CYS A 34 8.17 -8.67 -5.97
C CYS A 34 9.37 -8.57 -4.99
N ASP A 35 10.13 -7.48 -5.06
CA ASP A 35 11.27 -7.21 -4.17
C ASP A 35 10.85 -6.89 -2.72
N ALA A 36 9.56 -6.62 -2.49
CA ALA A 36 9.02 -6.35 -1.16
C ALA A 36 8.71 -7.64 -0.37
N ILE A 37 8.88 -8.83 -0.95
CA ILE A 37 8.68 -10.11 -0.25
C ILE A 37 9.70 -10.26 0.88
N GLY A 38 9.21 -10.58 2.08
CA GLY A 38 10.02 -10.59 3.30
C GLY A 38 10.24 -9.19 3.91
N GLN A 39 9.69 -8.14 3.30
CA GLN A 39 9.64 -6.78 3.81
C GLN A 39 8.19 -6.34 4.07
N SER A 40 7.60 -5.57 3.16
CA SER A 40 6.22 -5.05 3.24
C SER A 40 5.20 -5.91 2.50
N ASN A 41 5.63 -6.86 1.65
CA ASN A 41 4.74 -7.78 0.96
C ASN A 41 4.46 -9.01 1.83
N TYR A 42 3.47 -8.87 2.72
CA TYR A 42 2.98 -9.92 3.60
C TYR A 42 2.14 -10.99 2.88
N ALA A 43 1.74 -10.74 1.63
CA ALA A 43 1.00 -11.69 0.80
C ALA A 43 1.91 -12.76 0.18
N ILE A 44 3.23 -12.52 0.17
CA ILE A 44 4.22 -13.39 -0.49
C ILE A 44 3.80 -13.64 -1.96
N TRP A 45 3.27 -12.61 -2.58
CA TRP A 45 2.72 -12.64 -3.93
C TRP A 45 3.61 -11.86 -4.87
N CYS A 46 3.95 -12.44 -6.02
CA CYS A 46 4.70 -11.78 -7.08
C CYS A 46 4.05 -12.11 -8.42
N ASN A 47 3.51 -11.08 -9.07
CA ASN A 47 2.91 -11.17 -10.39
C ASN A 47 3.68 -10.27 -11.35
N GLN A 48 4.15 -10.84 -12.46
CA GLN A 48 5.04 -10.14 -13.40
C GLN A 48 4.34 -9.02 -14.18
N GLU A 49 3.03 -9.14 -14.44
CA GLU A 49 2.24 -8.08 -15.07
C GLU A 49 2.10 -6.87 -14.14
N PHE A 50 1.78 -7.13 -12.86
CA PHE A 50 1.72 -6.09 -11.84
C PHE A 50 3.08 -5.41 -11.66
N GLU A 51 4.16 -6.19 -11.50
CA GLU A 51 5.52 -5.67 -11.34
C GLU A 51 5.94 -4.78 -12.54
N ALA A 52 5.65 -5.20 -13.77
CA ALA A 52 5.95 -4.40 -14.95
C ALA A 52 5.21 -3.06 -14.94
N LEU A 53 3.94 -3.02 -14.53
CA LEU A 53 3.17 -1.79 -14.37
C LEU A 53 3.73 -0.90 -13.26
N LEU A 54 4.15 -1.47 -12.14
CA LEU A 54 4.80 -0.72 -11.05
C LEU A 54 6.07 -0.02 -11.54
N GLN A 55 6.97 -0.76 -12.18
CA GLN A 55 8.23 -0.21 -12.68
C GLN A 55 8.00 0.87 -13.74
N LYS A 56 7.04 0.64 -14.65
CA LYS A 56 6.65 1.65 -15.66
C LYS A 56 6.09 2.91 -14.99
N GLY A 57 5.18 2.75 -14.02
CA GLY A 57 4.58 3.88 -13.30
C GLY A 57 5.61 4.71 -12.56
N LYS A 58 6.55 4.05 -11.86
CA LYS A 58 7.65 4.68 -11.14
C LYS A 58 8.59 5.50 -12.05
N ALA A 59 8.85 5.03 -13.26
CA ALA A 59 9.68 5.72 -14.24
C ALA A 59 8.94 6.85 -15.00
N THR A 60 7.61 6.90 -14.92
CA THR A 60 6.77 7.86 -15.67
C THR A 60 6.59 9.15 -14.88
N THR A 61 6.90 10.30 -15.48
CA THR A 61 6.77 11.62 -14.84
C THR A 61 5.47 12.35 -15.18
N ASP A 62 4.86 12.04 -16.32
CA ASP A 62 3.55 12.57 -16.68
C ASP A 62 2.48 11.97 -15.77
N VAL A 63 1.75 12.83 -15.07
CA VAL A 63 0.77 12.39 -14.07
C VAL A 63 -0.40 11.65 -14.73
N ALA A 64 -0.87 12.11 -15.89
CA ALA A 64 -2.03 11.49 -16.54
C ALA A 64 -1.71 10.10 -17.11
N GLU A 65 -0.51 9.93 -17.67
CA GLU A 65 -0.01 8.61 -18.10
C GLU A 65 0.20 7.70 -16.90
N ARG A 66 0.85 8.20 -15.84
CA ARG A 66 1.09 7.43 -14.61
C ARG A 66 -0.21 7.00 -13.93
N THR A 67 -1.24 7.84 -13.93
CA THR A 67 -2.57 7.49 -13.43
C THR A 67 -3.14 6.29 -14.16
N LYS A 68 -3.11 6.27 -15.51
CA LYS A 68 -3.62 5.13 -16.29
C LYS A 68 -2.85 3.84 -15.99
N ILE A 69 -1.54 3.92 -15.86
CA ILE A 69 -0.70 2.76 -15.50
C ILE A 69 -1.11 2.19 -14.13
N TYR A 70 -1.31 3.05 -13.13
CA TYR A 70 -1.72 2.61 -11.80
C TYR A 70 -3.19 2.18 -11.71
N GLU A 71 -4.07 2.67 -12.60
CA GLU A 71 -5.42 2.13 -12.77
C GLU A 71 -5.37 0.70 -13.34
N GLU A 72 -4.53 0.44 -14.34
CA GLU A 72 -4.30 -0.91 -14.86
C GLU A 72 -3.71 -1.83 -13.78
N ALA A 73 -2.77 -1.35 -12.97
CA ALA A 73 -2.21 -2.12 -11.86
C ALA A 73 -3.29 -2.52 -10.84
N GLN A 74 -4.24 -1.61 -10.55
CA GLN A 74 -5.38 -1.90 -9.68
C GLN A 74 -6.32 -2.96 -10.27
N VAL A 75 -6.49 -3.01 -11.60
CA VAL A 75 -7.26 -4.07 -12.27
C VAL A 75 -6.58 -5.44 -12.06
N VAL A 76 -5.27 -5.52 -12.26
CA VAL A 76 -4.50 -6.76 -12.00
C VAL A 76 -4.62 -7.17 -10.54
N PHE A 77 -4.40 -6.24 -9.62
CA PHE A 77 -4.58 -6.48 -8.18
C PHE A 77 -5.98 -7.02 -7.86
N LYS A 78 -7.04 -6.44 -8.43
CA LYS A 78 -8.41 -6.90 -8.17
C LYS A 78 -8.67 -8.29 -8.73
N ARG A 79 -8.13 -8.60 -9.91
CA ARG A 79 -8.27 -9.91 -10.58
C ARG A 79 -7.57 -11.02 -9.81
N GLU A 80 -6.36 -10.75 -9.34
CA GLU A 80 -5.51 -11.72 -8.64
C GLU A 80 -5.82 -11.82 -7.14
N ALA A 81 -6.48 -10.80 -6.58
CA ALA A 81 -6.94 -10.71 -5.20
C ALA A 81 -5.89 -11.11 -4.14
N PRO A 82 -4.64 -10.58 -4.18
CA PRO A 82 -3.61 -10.92 -3.21
C PRO A 82 -3.95 -10.42 -1.80
N TRP A 83 -4.83 -9.43 -1.67
CA TRP A 83 -5.42 -8.97 -0.41
C TRP A 83 -6.94 -9.02 -0.46
N LEU A 84 -7.53 -9.28 0.70
CA LEU A 84 -8.92 -8.91 0.98
C LEU A 84 -8.94 -7.46 1.51
N THR A 85 -9.26 -6.50 0.64
CA THR A 85 -9.38 -5.09 1.04
C THR A 85 -10.65 -4.87 1.87
N ILE A 86 -10.51 -4.28 3.06
CA ILE A 86 -11.60 -4.16 4.03
C ILE A 86 -12.19 -2.74 4.04
N ALA A 87 -11.36 -1.72 4.31
CA ALA A 87 -11.84 -0.35 4.48
C ALA A 87 -10.72 0.70 4.37
N HIS A 88 -11.13 1.96 4.18
CA HIS A 88 -10.36 3.16 4.49
C HIS A 88 -10.99 3.83 5.71
N SER A 89 -10.22 4.09 6.76
CA SER A 89 -10.73 4.61 8.03
C SER A 89 -10.81 6.13 8.07
N LYS A 90 -11.67 6.66 8.94
CA LYS A 90 -11.60 8.06 9.37
C LYS A 90 -10.69 8.15 10.59
N VAL A 91 -9.76 9.08 10.57
CA VAL A 91 -8.86 9.33 11.71
C VAL A 91 -9.51 10.34 12.66
N PHE A 92 -9.55 10.00 13.95
CA PHE A 92 -10.05 10.87 15.00
C PHE A 92 -8.95 11.13 16.01
N MET A 93 -8.61 12.40 16.24
CA MET A 93 -7.64 12.83 17.25
C MET A 93 -8.33 13.75 18.27
N PRO A 94 -9.04 13.19 19.28
CA PRO A 94 -9.66 13.99 20.31
C PRO A 94 -8.60 14.70 21.15
N MET A 95 -8.79 16.00 21.38
CA MET A 95 -7.86 16.83 22.13
C MET A 95 -8.56 17.59 23.26
N ASN A 96 -7.80 17.91 24.30
CA ASN A 96 -8.24 18.82 25.35
C ASN A 96 -8.43 20.24 24.79
N LYS A 97 -9.46 20.97 25.23
CA LYS A 97 -9.76 22.34 24.81
C LYS A 97 -8.63 23.35 25.02
N LYS A 98 -7.67 23.04 25.90
CA LYS A 98 -6.49 23.89 26.16
C LYS A 98 -5.37 23.71 25.14
N VAL A 99 -5.42 22.68 24.29
CA VAL A 99 -4.43 22.47 23.23
C VAL A 99 -4.71 23.45 22.09
N THR A 100 -3.71 24.23 21.71
CA THR A 100 -3.77 25.18 20.60
C THR A 100 -2.61 24.92 19.64
N GLY A 101 -2.78 25.30 18.36
CA GLY A 101 -1.72 25.18 17.34
C GLY A 101 -1.50 23.77 16.78
N PHE A 102 -2.25 22.75 17.22
CA PHE A 102 -2.18 21.41 16.63
C PHE A 102 -2.85 21.38 15.25
N VAL A 103 -2.19 20.74 14.29
CA VAL A 103 -2.70 20.42 12.95
C VAL A 103 -2.47 18.94 12.72
N MET A 104 -3.51 18.22 12.28
CA MET A 104 -3.40 16.80 11.95
C MET A 104 -2.55 16.61 10.69
N ASP A 105 -1.57 15.70 10.77
CA ASP A 105 -0.78 15.30 9.60
C ASP A 105 -1.56 14.25 8.78
N PRO A 106 -1.78 14.46 7.47
CA PRO A 106 -2.40 13.43 6.61
C PRO A 106 -1.57 12.13 6.50
N LEU A 107 -0.29 12.15 6.87
CA LEU A 107 0.61 10.99 6.87
C LEU A 107 0.58 10.21 8.20
N GLY A 108 -0.12 10.74 9.22
CA GLY A 108 -0.24 10.14 10.56
C GLY A 108 0.36 10.98 11.66
#